data_AF-A0A1Y3SSC8-F1
#
_entry.id   AF-A0A1Y3SSC8-F1
#
_cell.length_a   1.000
_cell.length_b   1.000
_cell.length_c   1.000
_cell.angle_alpha   90.00
_cell.angle_beta   90.00
_cell.angle_gamma   90.00
#
_symmetry.space_group_name_H-M   'P 1'
#
loop_
_entity.id
_entity.type
_entity.pdbx_description
1 polymer ?
#
loop_
_entity_poly.entity_id
_entity_poly.type
_entity_poly.pdbx_seq_one_letter_code
_entity_poly.pdbx_strand_id
1 'polypeptide(L)'
;MKEKKERRITLRLTQEQYDSIAAKAELAQMSVGAYVRGAALRHKVVVVDGLKEITHELKGIGRSVNQLAVLANMGRIKEVHLVDTWEALSQIYWKLQELSGQEKR
;
A
#
# COMPACT_ATOMS: atom_id res chain seq x y z
N MET A 1 -4.22 24.97 5.65
CA MET A 1 -5.37 25.60 4.98
C MET A 1 -5.64 24.83 3.68
N LYS A 2 -6.88 24.38 3.41
CA LYS A 2 -7.21 23.72 2.12
C LYS A 2 -7.03 24.76 1.00
N GLU A 3 -6.14 24.50 0.05
CA GLU A 3 -6.05 25.32 -1.16
C GLU A 3 -7.40 25.36 -1.87
N LYS A 4 -7.88 26.56 -2.17
CA LYS A 4 -9.07 26.75 -3.01
C LYS A 4 -8.72 26.35 -4.44
N LYS A 5 -9.44 25.37 -4.98
CA LYS A 5 -9.32 24.94 -6.37
C LYS A 5 -10.11 25.90 -7.27
N GLU A 6 -9.50 27.02 -7.63
CA GLU A 6 -10.19 28.09 -8.38
C GLU A 6 -10.15 27.88 -9.91
N ARG A 7 -9.17 27.14 -10.42
CA ARG A 7 -9.03 26.88 -11.86
C ARG A 7 -9.74 25.58 -12.27
N ARG A 8 -10.68 25.69 -13.19
CA ARG A 8 -11.42 24.55 -13.78
C ARG A 8 -10.88 24.24 -15.17
N ILE A 9 -10.56 22.97 -15.41
CA ILE A 9 -10.27 22.43 -16.74
C ILE A 9 -11.51 21.69 -17.20
N THR A 10 -12.05 22.05 -18.36
CA THR A 10 -13.19 21.36 -18.97
C THR A 10 -12.67 20.55 -20.15
N LEU A 11 -12.82 19.23 -20.09
CA LEU A 11 -12.41 18.30 -21.14
C LEU A 11 -13.66 17.66 -21.76
N ARG A 12 -13.68 17.51 -23.08
CA ARG A 12 -14.69 16.70 -23.77
C ARG A 12 -14.13 15.31 -23.96
N LEU A 13 -14.90 14.31 -23.55
CA LEU A 13 -14.56 12.90 -23.65
C LEU A 13 -15.67 12.22 -24.46
N THR A 14 -15.30 11.19 -25.21
CA THR A 14 -16.27 10.22 -25.69
C THR A 14 -16.80 9.40 -24.50
N GLN A 15 -17.97 8.77 -24.66
CA GLN A 15 -18.55 7.93 -23.60
C GLN A 15 -17.59 6.82 -23.17
N GLU A 16 -16.97 6.16 -24.14
CA GLU A 16 -16.01 5.07 -23.91
C GLU A 16 -14.75 5.52 -23.14
N GLN A 17 -14.25 6.72 -23.43
CA GLN A 17 -13.15 7.32 -22.66
C GLN A 17 -13.57 7.65 -21.23
N TYR A 18 -14.78 8.17 -21.04
CA TYR A 18 -15.30 8.47 -19.71
C TYR A 18 -15.45 7.21 -18.87
N ASP A 19 -16.04 6.15 -19.42
CA ASP A 19 -16.26 4.88 -18.72
C ASP A 19 -14.93 4.22 -18.34
N SER A 20 -13.93 4.28 -19.23
CA SER A 20 -12.57 3.81 -18.92
C SER A 20 -11.93 4.57 -17.76
N ILE A 21 -12.09 5.89 -17.70
CA ILE A 21 -11.56 6.71 -16.61
C ILE A 21 -12.35 6.45 -15.32
N ALA A 22 -13.67 6.29 -15.40
CA ALA A 22 -14.53 6.02 -14.25
C ALA A 22 -14.17 4.68 -13.60
N ALA A 23 -14.02 3.61 -14.38
CA ALA A 23 -13.60 2.30 -13.87
C ALA A 23 -12.21 2.37 -13.19
N LYS A 24 -11.25 3.08 -13.79
CA LYS A 24 -9.92 3.25 -13.18
C LYS A 24 -9.95 4.10 -11.90
N ALA A 25 -10.82 5.10 -11.85
CA ALA A 25 -11.02 5.92 -10.66
C ALA A 25 -11.65 5.12 -9.53
N GLU A 26 -12.62 4.24 -9.85
CA GLU A 26 -13.25 3.32 -8.91
C GLU A 26 -12.25 2.30 -8.34
N LEU A 27 -11.44 1.68 -9.20
CA LEU A 27 -10.34 0.79 -8.78
C LEU A 27 -9.36 1.51 -7.85
N ALA A 28 -9.07 2.79 -8.11
CA ALA A 28 -8.20 3.59 -7.26
C ALA A 28 -8.90 4.16 -6.00
N GLN A 29 -10.19 3.88 -5.80
CA GLN A 29 -11.01 4.44 -4.72
C GLN A 29 -10.99 5.98 -4.68
N MET A 30 -10.94 6.61 -5.86
CA MET A 30 -10.90 8.07 -6.03
C MET A 30 -12.12 8.56 -6.80
N SER A 31 -12.53 9.81 -6.58
CA SER A 31 -13.47 10.45 -7.51
C SER A 31 -12.81 10.64 -8.88
N VAL A 32 -13.58 10.56 -9.96
CA VAL A 32 -13.10 10.73 -11.35
C VAL A 32 -12.21 11.98 -11.48
N GLY A 33 -12.64 13.12 -10.93
CA GLY A 33 -11.85 14.35 -10.98
C GLY A 33 -10.57 14.30 -10.13
N ALA A 34 -10.55 13.56 -9.03
CA ALA A 34 -9.34 13.32 -8.24
C ALA A 34 -8.38 12.38 -8.96
N TYR A 35 -8.90 11.31 -9.57
CA TYR A 35 -8.14 10.38 -10.39
C TYR A 35 -7.50 11.07 -11.60
N VAL A 36 -8.26 11.86 -12.39
CA VAL A 36 -7.73 12.58 -13.55
C VAL A 36 -6.62 13.56 -13.16
N ARG A 37 -6.79 14.29 -12.05
CA ARG A 37 -5.72 15.16 -11.53
C ARG A 37 -4.50 14.36 -11.07
N GLY A 38 -4.72 13.25 -10.37
CA GLY A 38 -3.65 12.36 -9.91
C GLY A 38 -2.87 11.78 -11.10
N ALA A 39 -3.57 11.25 -12.09
CA ALA A 39 -2.99 10.69 -13.30
C ALA A 39 -2.23 11.75 -14.13
N ALA A 40 -2.79 12.97 -14.26
CA ALA A 40 -2.15 14.05 -15.00
C ALA A 40 -0.91 14.64 -14.30
N LEU A 41 -0.87 14.64 -12.96
CA LEU A 41 0.24 15.22 -12.18
C LEU A 41 1.30 14.20 -11.76
N ARG A 42 0.95 12.93 -11.58
CA ARG A 42 1.85 11.89 -11.03
C ARG A 42 2.32 10.87 -12.06
N HIS A 43 2.06 11.08 -13.36
CA HIS A 43 2.38 10.19 -14.48
C HIS A 43 1.79 8.76 -14.43
N LYS A 44 1.47 8.21 -13.24
CA LYS A 44 0.88 6.88 -13.06
C LYS A 44 0.14 6.80 -11.72
N VAL A 45 -1.11 6.32 -11.75
CA VAL A 45 -1.85 5.92 -10.53
C VAL A 45 -1.70 4.41 -10.41
N VAL A 46 -0.96 3.95 -9.40
CA VAL A 46 -0.74 2.53 -9.13
C VAL A 46 -1.67 2.08 -8.01
N VAL A 47 -2.54 1.13 -8.30
CA VAL A 47 -3.39 0.47 -7.30
C VAL A 47 -2.70 -0.83 -6.92
N VAL A 48 -2.24 -0.93 -5.68
CA VAL A 48 -1.67 -2.18 -5.13
C VAL A 48 -2.76 -2.85 -4.32
N ASP A 49 -3.44 -3.80 -4.94
CA ASP A 49 -4.44 -4.62 -4.26
C ASP A 49 -3.76 -5.61 -3.29
N GLY A 50 -4.43 -5.93 -2.19
CA GLY A 50 -3.96 -6.89 -1.19
C GLY A 50 -2.91 -6.42 -0.17
N LEU A 51 -2.49 -5.15 -0.20
CA LEU A 51 -1.60 -4.58 0.82
C LEU A 51 -2.21 -4.66 2.24
N LYS A 52 -3.54 -4.62 2.32
CA LYS A 52 -4.28 -4.72 3.59
C LYS A 52 -4.21 -6.12 4.20
N GLU A 53 -4.26 -7.18 3.38
CA GLU A 53 -4.06 -8.55 3.86
C GLU A 53 -2.62 -8.75 4.33
N ILE A 54 -1.63 -8.26 3.56
CA ILE A 54 -0.21 -8.37 3.91
C ILE A 54 0.07 -7.67 5.25
N THR A 55 -0.49 -6.47 5.48
CA THR A 55 -0.32 -5.76 6.75
C THR A 55 -1.00 -6.44 7.93
N HIS A 56 -2.10 -7.18 7.68
CA HIS A 56 -2.76 -7.99 8.71
C HIS A 56 -1.90 -9.20 9.11
N GLU A 57 -1.35 -9.93 8.13
CA GLU A 57 -0.44 -11.05 8.40
C GLU A 57 0.84 -10.59 9.11
N LEU A 58 1.41 -9.45 8.69
CA LEU A 58 2.59 -8.87 9.33
C LEU A 58 2.34 -8.55 10.82
N LYS A 59 1.15 -8.02 11.13
CA LYS A 59 0.70 -7.83 12.53
C LYS A 59 0.58 -9.15 13.28
N GLY A 60 0.10 -10.21 12.62
CA GLY A 60 0.04 -11.56 13.18
C GLY A 60 1.43 -12.07 13.57
N ILE A 61 2.39 -11.97 12.66
CA ILE A 61 3.78 -12.38 12.91
C ILE A 61 4.40 -11.57 14.05
N GLY A 62 4.19 -10.24 14.06
CA GLY A 62 4.68 -9.37 15.14
C GLY A 62 4.13 -9.74 16.52
N ARG A 63 2.86 -10.17 16.60
CA ARG A 63 2.26 -10.67 17.85
C ARG A 63 2.92 -11.97 18.30
N SER A 64 3.15 -12.92 17.39
CA SER A 64 3.81 -14.19 17.71
C SER A 64 5.24 -13.98 18.20
N VAL A 65 6.01 -13.09 17.55
CA VAL A 65 7.36 -12.71 18.02
C VAL A 65 7.31 -12.08 19.41
N ASN A 66 6.35 -11.19 19.67
CA ASN A 66 6.19 -10.56 20.98
C ASN A 66 5.85 -11.59 22.08
N GLN A 67 5.01 -12.58 21.77
CA GLN A 67 4.71 -13.68 22.70
C GLN A 67 5.95 -14.53 23.02
N LEU A 68 6.74 -14.86 22.00
CA LEU A 68 7.99 -15.60 22.18
C LEU A 68 9.01 -14.82 23.02
N ALA A 69 9.13 -13.50 22.80
CA ALA A 69 9.98 -12.62 23.61
C ALA A 69 9.53 -12.55 25.08
N VAL A 70 8.22 -12.47 25.33
CA VAL A 70 7.65 -12.49 26.69
C VAL A 70 7.90 -13.83 27.37
N LEU A 71 7.71 -14.95 26.66
CA LEU A 71 7.94 -16.30 27.20
C LEU A 71 9.43 -16.56 27.49
N ALA A 72 10.33 -16.05 26.66
CA ALA A 72 11.77 -16.08 26.90
C ALA A 72 12.16 -15.23 28.12
N ASN A 73 11.63 -14.00 28.22
CA ASN A 73 11.87 -13.12 29.38
C ASN A 73 11.35 -13.71 30.70
N MET A 74 10.26 -14.48 30.67
CA MET A 74 9.75 -15.20 31.85
C MET A 74 10.58 -16.45 32.19
N GLY A 75 11.64 -16.77 31.43
CA GLY A 75 12.46 -17.96 31.63
C GLY A 75 11.74 -19.27 31.29
N ARG A 76 10.58 -19.21 30.64
CA ARG A 76 9.78 -20.39 30.25
C ARG A 76 10.30 -21.07 28.99
N ILE A 77 11.06 -20.34 28.16
CA ILE A 77 11.71 -20.87 26.97
C ILE A 77 13.19 -20.51 27.04
N LYS A 78 14.07 -21.49 26.80
CA LYS A 78 15.54 -21.30 26.85
C LYS A 78 16.13 -20.79 25.55
N GLU A 79 15.57 -21.19 24.41
CA GLU A 79 16.07 -20.80 23.10
C GLU A 79 14.91 -20.77 22.10
N VAL A 80 14.86 -19.72 21.28
CA VAL A 80 13.88 -19.56 20.19
C VAL A 80 14.67 -19.28 18.92
N HIS A 81 14.63 -20.20 17.97
CA HIS A 81 15.28 -20.00 16.67
C HIS A 81 14.36 -19.19 15.76
N LEU A 82 14.59 -17.87 15.69
CA LEU A 82 13.83 -16.93 14.85
C LEU A 82 14.58 -16.50 13.59
N VAL A 83 15.79 -17.02 13.35
CA VAL A 83 16.68 -16.56 12.27
C VAL A 83 16.01 -16.70 10.90
N ASP A 84 15.49 -17.88 10.57
CA ASP A 84 14.86 -18.13 9.27
C ASP A 84 13.55 -17.33 9.11
N THR A 85 12.82 -17.12 10.21
CA THR A 85 11.60 -16.32 10.22
C THR A 85 11.90 -14.84 9.98
N TRP A 86 12.99 -14.34 10.56
CA TRP A 86 13.46 -12.98 10.39
C TRP A 86 13.95 -12.71 8.96
N GLU A 87 14.67 -13.64 8.34
CA GLU A 87 15.07 -13.54 6.94
C GLU A 87 13.88 -13.49 5.99
N ALA A 88 12.92 -14.41 6.16
CA ALA A 88 11.71 -14.43 5.32
C ALA A 88 10.90 -13.12 5.47
N LEU A 89 10.75 -12.61 6.69
CA LEU A 89 10.07 -11.35 6.95
C LEU A 89 10.81 -10.16 6.31
N SER A 90 12.13 -10.14 6.42
CA SER A 90 12.97 -9.10 5.83
C SER A 90 12.84 -9.08 4.31
N GLN A 91 12.82 -10.24 3.65
CA GLN A 91 12.63 -10.34 2.20
C GLN A 91 11.25 -9.80 1.75
N ILE A 92 10.19 -10.07 2.51
CA ILE A 92 8.85 -9.52 2.25
C ILE A 92 8.88 -7.99 2.39
N TYR A 93 9.53 -7.47 3.42
CA TYR A 93 9.65 -6.03 3.66
C TYR A 93 10.41 -5.33 2.53
N TRP A 94 11.50 -5.92 2.06
CA TRP A 94 12.27 -5.40 0.92
C TRP A 94 11.45 -5.34 -0.37
N LYS A 95 10.70 -6.40 -0.69
CA LYS A 95 9.81 -6.41 -1.88
C LYS A 95 8.70 -5.37 -1.76
N LEU A 96 8.13 -5.17 -0.58
CA LEU A 96 7.15 -4.09 -0.32
C LEU A 96 7.78 -2.70 -0.47
N GLN A 97 9.01 -2.52 0.00
CA GLN A 97 9.74 -1.26 -0.15
C GLN A 97 10.09 -0.98 -1.62
N GLU A 98 10.40 -2.00 -2.40
CA GLU A 98 10.62 -1.88 -3.84
C GLU A 98 9.32 -1.49 -4.57
N LEU A 99 8.22 -2.15 -4.27
CA LEU A 99 6.89 -1.84 -4.83
C LEU A 99 6.43 -0.42 -4.49
N SER A 100 6.70 0.05 -3.27
CA SER A 100 6.39 1.44 -2.86
C SER A 100 7.40 2.46 -3.36
N GLY A 101 8.66 2.07 -3.56
CA GLY A 101 9.73 2.93 -4.08
C GLY A 101 9.63 3.21 -5.58
N GLN A 102 8.90 2.38 -6.34
CA GLN A 102 8.61 2.61 -7.76
C GLN A 102 7.76 3.87 -8.03
N GLU A 103 7.23 4.54 -6.99
CA GLU A 103 6.60 5.87 -7.12
C GLU A 103 7.57 7.01 -7.48
N LYS A 104 8.90 6.82 -7.37
CA LYS A 104 9.89 7.90 -7.52
C LYS A 104 10.58 8.02 -8.89
N ARG A 105 10.19 7.26 -9.92
CA ARG A 105 10.82 7.34 -11.25
C ARG A 105 9.85 7.75 -12.35
#